data_AF-M9LCD1-F1
#
_entry.id   AF-M9LCD1-F1
#
_cell.length_a   1.000
_cell.length_b   1.000
_cell.length_c   1.000
_cell.angle_alpha   90.00
_cell.angle_beta   90.00
_cell.angle_gamma   90.00
#
_symmetry.space_group_name_H-M   'P 1'
#
loop_
_entity.id
_entity.type
_entity.pdbx_description
1 polymer ?
#
loop_
_entity_poly.entity_id
_entity_poly.type
_entity_poly.pdbx_seq_one_letter_code
_entity_poly.pdbx_strand_id
1 'polypeptide(L)'
;MNTYLFPIQAALITFPIVSFFLTLPFLIVQYRKYGYVNKVRSLVLYSMLLYFISAYYLVILPLPANLDNCVPGGSGVFSQWTPFTFIRDIMKETNVVWSQPSTYVTILGERAFWQAGFNVALTLPLGVYLRYYFRRSFLATTVIAFVVSLFFETTQRTGLYGIYACPYRLFDVDDLMLNTFGGALGFLLAPLITYFLPHISQLDANVDLMRRPVGFMRRIIALWLDYLCIGFIYWIIAIFIVADNGNDVDHFLNDLQSNGWVLAITIFVYFMLMPLWTEGKTFGKWVTRIHLIDDRLAADSERTNKLSFKGLLIRYGLLYFGIGGINYIFFYVLNSGYILELGGFTPIVIILWLVFNVFVGLHVLLHLFRRDKRLFYEKMSGTRNVITIPDRMLPYSGTVDLMETKEDAEENPPVRRTMDFQDGSQLIIRTDAMAEPQEELSADEIPEPPDVASVRPEAVAKQEEKAAEGEAMDTEERVEWELTRLRAKLNQDRSDK
;
A
#
# COMPACT_ATOMS: atom_id res chain seq x y z
N MET A 1 -1.52 37.60 -2.08
CA MET A 1 -2.05 36.24 -2.30
C MET A 1 -1.22 35.44 -3.30
N ASN A 2 -0.87 35.99 -4.48
CA ASN A 2 -0.03 35.31 -5.48
C ASN A 2 1.31 34.75 -4.96
N THR A 3 1.96 35.43 -4.01
CA THR A 3 3.25 35.02 -3.42
C THR A 3 3.21 33.65 -2.71
N TYR A 4 2.07 33.28 -2.10
CA TYR A 4 1.89 32.00 -1.44
C TYR A 4 1.30 30.92 -2.35
N LEU A 5 0.57 31.32 -3.40
CA LEU A 5 -0.02 30.39 -4.36
C LEU A 5 1.02 29.75 -5.27
N PHE A 6 2.06 30.49 -5.66
CA PHE A 6 3.10 29.98 -6.54
C PHE A 6 3.84 28.76 -5.95
N PRO A 7 4.35 28.79 -4.70
CA PRO A 7 5.00 27.62 -4.10
C PRO A 7 4.08 26.39 -3.98
N ILE A 8 2.80 26.61 -3.64
CA ILE A 8 1.82 25.52 -3.51
C ILE A 8 1.55 24.89 -4.88
N GLN A 9 1.39 25.70 -5.93
CA GLN A 9 1.23 25.21 -7.30
C GLN A 9 2.45 24.40 -7.75
N ALA A 10 3.66 24.90 -7.50
CA ALA A 10 4.89 24.16 -7.80
C ALA A 10 4.94 22.82 -7.07
N ALA A 11 4.50 22.76 -5.80
CA ALA A 11 4.45 21.52 -5.03
C ALA A 11 3.46 20.52 -5.61
N LEU A 12 2.27 20.98 -6.02
CA LEU A 12 1.25 20.14 -6.65
C LEU A 12 1.67 19.60 -8.02
N ILE A 13 2.47 20.35 -8.79
CA ILE A 13 3.00 19.93 -10.09
C ILE A 13 4.14 18.92 -9.93
N THR A 14 5.03 19.13 -8.96
CA THR A 14 6.21 18.27 -8.74
C THR A 14 5.89 17.00 -7.97
N PHE A 15 4.87 17.02 -7.10
CA PHE A 15 4.46 15.87 -6.30
C PHE A 15 4.20 14.59 -7.11
N PRO A 16 3.44 14.59 -8.23
CA PRO A 16 3.24 13.39 -9.04
C PRO A 16 4.54 12.78 -9.56
N ILE A 17 5.53 13.63 -9.91
CA ILE A 17 6.83 13.18 -10.42
C ILE A 17 7.63 12.51 -9.30
N VAL A 18 7.78 13.18 -8.16
CA VAL A 18 8.52 12.65 -7.01
C VAL A 18 7.85 11.38 -6.46
N SER A 19 6.53 11.41 -6.33
CA SER A 19 5.76 10.27 -5.86
C SER A 19 5.89 9.06 -6.81
N PHE A 20 5.94 9.26 -8.12
CA PHE A 20 6.17 8.18 -9.09
C PHE A 20 7.52 7.45 -8.82
N PHE A 21 8.62 8.20 -8.69
CA PHE A 21 9.93 7.62 -8.41
C PHE A 21 10.00 6.92 -7.05
N LEU A 22 9.32 7.46 -6.03
CA LEU A 22 9.26 6.86 -4.70
C LEU A 22 8.24 5.72 -4.58
N THR A 23 7.34 5.56 -5.55
CA THR A 23 6.28 4.54 -5.49
C THR A 23 6.87 3.14 -5.52
N LEU A 24 7.84 2.87 -6.40
CA LEU A 24 8.46 1.55 -6.47
C LEU A 24 9.15 1.13 -5.16
N PRO A 25 10.11 1.90 -4.60
CA PRO A 25 10.73 1.52 -3.34
C PRO A 25 9.72 1.45 -2.19
N PHE A 26 8.74 2.36 -2.15
CA PHE A 26 7.65 2.31 -1.18
C PHE A 26 6.87 0.99 -1.25
N LEU A 27 6.42 0.58 -2.45
CA LEU A 27 5.67 -0.65 -2.64
C LEU A 27 6.51 -1.88 -2.27
N ILE A 28 7.79 -1.92 -2.64
CA ILE A 28 8.70 -3.01 -2.27
C ILE A 28 8.81 -3.12 -0.74
N VAL A 29 9.06 -2.00 -0.05
CA VAL A 29 9.14 -1.98 1.42
C VAL A 29 7.82 -2.44 2.03
N GLN A 30 6.66 -1.97 1.53
CA GLN A 30 5.36 -2.39 2.04
C GLN A 30 5.10 -3.89 1.82
N TYR A 31 5.43 -4.44 0.65
CA TYR A 31 5.27 -5.87 0.38
C TYR A 31 6.22 -6.72 1.22
N ARG A 32 7.46 -6.27 1.46
CA ARG A 32 8.42 -7.01 2.27
C ARG A 32 8.11 -6.95 3.76
N LYS A 33 7.73 -5.77 4.25
CA LYS A 33 7.39 -5.54 5.65
C LYS A 33 6.01 -6.17 5.94
N TYR A 34 4.95 -5.77 5.22
CA TYR A 34 3.56 -6.11 5.57
C TYR A 34 2.90 -7.18 4.69
N GLY A 35 3.53 -7.65 3.62
CA GLY A 35 2.92 -8.62 2.70
C GLY A 35 1.81 -8.04 1.82
N TYR A 36 1.38 -6.80 2.03
CA TYR A 36 0.37 -6.10 1.24
C TYR A 36 0.51 -4.57 1.40
N VAL A 37 -0.26 -3.82 0.61
CA VAL A 37 -0.31 -2.35 0.69
C VAL A 37 -1.66 -1.91 1.25
N ASN A 38 -1.65 -1.27 2.41
CA ASN A 38 -2.84 -0.73 3.06
C ASN A 38 -3.18 0.66 2.50
N LYS A 39 -4.43 0.90 2.10
CA LYS A 39 -4.86 2.16 1.47
C LYS A 39 -4.71 3.36 2.40
N VAL A 40 -5.04 3.22 3.67
CA VAL A 40 -4.92 4.31 4.67
C VAL A 40 -3.46 4.62 4.92
N ARG A 41 -2.62 3.59 5.11
CA ARG A 41 -1.17 3.77 5.26
C ARG A 41 -0.56 4.50 4.06
N SER A 42 -0.93 4.10 2.85
CA SER A 42 -0.50 4.79 1.63
C SER A 42 -0.97 6.24 1.61
N LEU A 43 -2.25 6.50 1.88
CA LEU A 43 -2.80 7.86 1.89
C LEU A 43 -2.01 8.77 2.83
N VAL A 44 -1.75 8.32 4.06
CA VAL A 44 -1.03 9.09 5.08
C VAL A 44 0.43 9.35 4.68
N LEU A 45 1.10 8.38 4.07
CA LEU A 45 2.48 8.56 3.61
C LEU A 45 2.60 9.45 2.36
N TYR A 46 1.68 9.33 1.41
CA TYR A 46 1.66 10.22 0.24
C TYR A 46 1.22 11.64 0.62
N SER A 47 0.31 11.81 1.58
CA SER A 47 -0.03 13.13 2.11
C SER A 47 1.13 13.74 2.91
N MET A 48 1.89 12.92 3.63
CA MET A 48 3.13 13.35 4.30
C MET A 48 4.18 13.80 3.28
N LEU A 49 4.35 13.06 2.18
CA LEU A 49 5.26 13.46 1.09
C LEU A 49 4.85 14.81 0.48
N LEU A 50 3.56 14.97 0.13
CA LEU A 50 3.04 16.23 -0.38
C LEU A 50 3.27 17.37 0.61
N TYR A 51 3.04 17.11 1.90
CA TYR A 51 3.32 18.06 2.97
C TYR A 51 4.79 18.52 2.96
N PHE A 52 5.76 17.61 2.95
CA PHE A 52 7.18 17.98 2.96
C PHE A 52 7.59 18.79 1.73
N ILE A 53 7.10 18.42 0.55
CA ILE A 53 7.37 19.19 -0.69
C ILE A 53 6.77 20.60 -0.57
N SER A 54 5.53 20.69 -0.09
CA SER A 54 4.83 21.97 0.07
C SER A 54 5.51 22.86 1.11
N ALA A 55 5.88 22.31 2.26
CA ALA A 55 6.57 23.02 3.32
C ALA A 55 7.94 23.53 2.83
N TYR A 56 8.71 22.68 2.16
CA TYR A 56 9.99 23.07 1.57
C TYR A 56 9.82 24.22 0.56
N TYR A 57 8.85 24.15 -0.34
CA TYR A 57 8.64 25.22 -1.33
C TYR A 57 8.12 26.52 -0.73
N LEU A 58 7.21 26.47 0.25
CA LEU A 58 6.74 27.67 0.95
C LEU A 58 7.89 28.43 1.63
N VAL A 59 8.85 27.68 2.16
CA VAL A 59 10.04 28.20 2.83
C VAL A 59 11.10 28.68 1.83
N ILE A 60 11.27 28.01 0.70
CA ILE A 60 12.43 28.26 -0.19
C ILE A 60 12.11 29.15 -1.38
N LEU A 61 10.88 29.12 -1.89
CA LEU A 61 10.49 29.89 -3.07
C LEU A 61 9.91 31.28 -2.68
N PRO A 62 10.05 32.28 -3.58
CA PRO A 62 10.74 32.25 -4.87
C PRO A 62 12.26 32.38 -4.73
N LEU A 63 12.99 31.75 -5.66
CA LEU A 63 14.44 31.90 -5.75
C LEU A 63 14.83 33.23 -6.44
N PRO A 64 16.00 33.82 -6.10
CA PRO A 64 16.54 34.96 -6.84
C PRO A 64 16.75 34.63 -8.32
N ALA A 65 16.52 35.62 -9.19
CA ALA A 65 16.69 35.47 -10.63
C ALA A 65 18.16 35.32 -11.06
N ASN A 66 19.09 35.93 -10.33
CA ASN A 66 20.53 35.89 -10.58
C ASN A 66 21.26 35.25 -9.41
N LEU A 67 22.38 34.57 -9.69
CA LEU A 67 23.23 33.96 -8.67
C LEU A 67 24.01 35.01 -7.86
N ASP A 68 24.42 36.10 -8.51
CA ASP A 68 24.97 37.28 -7.84
C ASP A 68 23.82 38.19 -7.37
N ASN A 69 23.25 37.82 -6.23
CA ASN A 69 22.08 38.48 -5.63
C ASN A 69 22.46 39.43 -4.50
N CYS A 70 23.74 39.76 -4.35
CA CYS A 70 24.21 40.67 -3.32
C CYS A 70 23.81 42.12 -3.66
N VAL A 71 23.29 42.86 -2.68
CA VAL A 71 22.95 44.28 -2.86
C VAL A 71 24.23 45.12 -2.81
N PRO A 72 24.59 45.88 -3.86
CA PRO A 72 25.80 46.70 -3.87
C PRO A 72 25.78 47.73 -2.73
N GLY A 73 26.79 47.71 -1.86
CA GLY A 73 26.92 48.64 -0.72
C GLY A 73 26.07 48.31 0.50
N GLY A 74 25.32 47.21 0.50
CA GLY A 74 24.54 46.77 1.66
C GLY A 74 25.39 46.06 2.70
N SER A 75 25.56 46.65 3.89
CA SER A 75 25.96 45.90 5.10
C SER A 75 24.76 45.09 5.59
N GLY A 76 24.45 44.00 4.90
CA GLY A 76 23.24 43.22 5.16
C GLY A 76 23.27 42.62 6.57
N VAL A 77 22.33 43.02 7.42
CA VAL A 77 22.01 42.23 8.62
C VAL A 77 21.27 41.00 8.13
N PHE A 78 21.98 39.87 8.03
CA PHE A 78 21.42 38.61 7.53
C PHE A 78 20.86 37.71 8.64
N SER A 79 20.80 38.21 9.88
CA SER A 79 20.31 37.45 11.02
C SER A 79 19.65 38.36 12.05
N GLN A 80 18.46 37.97 12.45
CA GLN A 80 17.72 38.50 13.58
C GLN A 80 17.93 37.51 14.72
N TRP A 81 18.33 38.01 15.90
CA TRP A 81 18.63 37.15 17.07
C TRP A 81 17.76 37.46 18.29
N THR A 82 16.89 38.48 18.20
CA THR A 82 16.13 39.00 19.34
C THR A 82 14.78 38.27 19.47
N PRO A 83 14.59 37.37 20.43
CA PRO A 83 13.32 36.64 20.50
C PRO A 83 12.14 37.58 20.78
N PHE A 84 10.95 37.18 20.30
CA PHE A 84 9.67 37.86 20.41
C PHE A 84 9.58 39.22 19.70
N THR A 85 10.37 39.44 18.64
CA THR A 85 10.19 40.61 17.77
C THR A 85 8.85 40.61 17.06
N PHE A 86 8.31 39.45 16.67
CA PHE A 86 6.98 39.38 16.04
C PHE A 86 5.88 40.04 16.89
N ILE A 87 5.95 39.94 18.22
CA ILE A 87 5.00 40.59 19.14
C ILE A 87 5.15 42.11 19.06
N ARG A 88 6.39 42.60 19.05
CA ARG A 88 6.68 44.04 18.93
C ARG A 88 6.19 44.58 17.59
N ASP A 89 6.34 43.80 16.52
CA ASP A 89 5.93 44.22 15.18
C ASP A 89 4.41 44.22 15.06
N ILE A 90 3.70 43.22 15.59
CA ILE A 90 2.24 43.25 15.72
C ILE A 90 1.81 44.50 16.51
N MET A 91 2.41 44.77 17.67
CA MET A 91 2.04 45.94 18.50
C MET A 91 2.33 47.29 17.81
N LYS A 92 3.32 47.35 16.91
CA LYS A 92 3.64 48.56 16.14
C LYS A 92 2.71 48.76 14.94
N GLU A 93 2.34 47.68 14.26
CA GLU A 93 1.45 47.72 13.10
C GLU A 93 -0.01 47.95 13.52
N THR A 94 -0.40 47.41 14.68
CA THR A 94 -1.79 47.43 15.13
C THR A 94 -2.18 48.77 15.78
N ASN A 95 -3.28 49.37 15.32
CA ASN A 95 -3.95 50.51 15.98
C ASN A 95 -4.95 50.08 17.08
N VAL A 96 -4.59 49.11 17.93
CA VAL A 96 -5.50 48.59 18.97
C VAL A 96 -5.59 49.57 20.15
N VAL A 97 -6.83 49.84 20.56
CA VAL A 97 -7.12 50.56 21.80
C VAL A 97 -7.44 49.53 22.87
N TRP A 98 -6.51 49.28 23.80
CA TRP A 98 -6.63 48.24 24.84
C TRP A 98 -7.86 48.37 25.75
N SER A 99 -8.43 49.56 25.86
CA SER A 99 -9.66 49.81 26.62
C SER A 99 -10.95 49.46 25.86
N GLN A 100 -10.86 49.11 24.58
CA GLN A 100 -12.01 48.80 23.71
C GLN A 100 -11.82 47.44 23.01
N PRO A 101 -12.41 46.35 23.55
CA PRO A 101 -12.23 44.99 23.01
C PRO A 101 -12.66 44.81 21.55
N SER A 102 -13.59 45.64 21.05
CA SER A 102 -14.00 45.62 19.64
C SER A 102 -12.85 45.93 18.68
N THR A 103 -11.82 46.65 19.14
CA THR A 103 -10.65 46.96 18.33
C THR A 103 -9.70 45.77 18.15
N TYR A 104 -9.80 44.69 18.94
CA TYR A 104 -8.87 43.56 18.85
C TYR A 104 -8.98 42.78 17.52
N VAL A 105 -10.11 42.91 16.84
CA VAL A 105 -10.30 42.30 15.51
C VAL A 105 -9.32 42.90 14.48
N THR A 106 -8.81 44.13 14.69
CA THR A 106 -7.85 44.74 13.75
C THR A 106 -6.51 44.00 13.72
N ILE A 107 -6.13 43.30 14.79
CA ILE A 107 -4.93 42.44 14.83
C ILE A 107 -4.97 41.38 13.72
N LEU A 108 -6.15 40.86 13.40
CA LEU A 108 -6.35 39.86 12.34
C LEU A 108 -6.14 40.44 10.93
N GLY A 109 -6.06 41.76 10.79
CA GLY A 109 -5.74 42.45 9.55
C GLY A 109 -4.24 42.65 9.33
N GLU A 110 -3.41 42.49 10.37
CA GLU A 110 -1.99 42.85 10.32
C GLU A 110 -1.13 41.77 9.68
N ARG A 111 -0.07 42.20 8.99
CA ARG A 111 0.83 41.29 8.25
C ARG A 111 1.66 40.44 9.19
N ALA A 112 2.20 41.05 10.25
CA ALA A 112 2.99 40.36 11.27
C ALA A 112 2.19 39.24 11.96
N PHE A 113 0.88 39.41 12.16
CA PHE A 113 0.00 38.37 12.71
C PHE A 113 -0.09 37.15 11.78
N TRP A 114 -0.36 37.38 10.49
CA TRP A 114 -0.46 36.28 9.52
C TRP A 114 0.88 35.59 9.27
N GLN A 115 2.00 36.33 9.29
CA GLN A 115 3.33 35.73 9.21
C GLN A 115 3.55 34.75 10.37
N ALA A 116 3.27 35.18 11.61
CA ALA A 116 3.40 34.32 12.77
C ALA A 116 2.47 33.10 12.70
N GLY A 117 1.20 33.32 12.31
CA GLY A 117 0.23 32.25 12.12
C GLY A 117 0.63 31.23 11.06
N PHE A 118 1.21 31.66 9.93
CA PHE A 118 1.65 30.76 8.87
C PHE A 118 2.88 29.93 9.25
N ASN A 119 3.82 30.46 10.03
CA ASN A 119 4.93 29.67 10.57
C ASN A 119 4.41 28.55 11.50
N VAL A 120 3.48 28.87 12.39
CA VAL A 120 2.82 27.85 13.22
C VAL A 120 2.08 26.82 12.34
N ALA A 121 1.34 27.27 11.33
CA ALA A 121 0.60 26.39 10.43
C ALA A 121 1.50 25.49 9.57
N LEU A 122 2.68 25.97 9.17
CA LEU A 122 3.65 25.26 8.32
C LEU A 122 4.12 23.94 8.95
N THR A 123 4.27 23.92 10.27
CA THR A 123 4.84 22.79 11.02
C THR A 123 3.80 22.02 11.82
N LEU A 124 2.56 22.53 11.91
CA LEU A 124 1.45 21.82 12.54
C LEU A 124 1.24 20.40 11.97
N PRO A 125 1.19 20.19 10.63
CA PRO A 125 1.03 18.83 10.09
C PRO A 125 2.17 17.88 10.49
N LEU A 126 3.41 18.36 10.64
CA LEU A 126 4.54 17.55 11.10
C LEU A 126 4.25 16.95 12.48
N GLY A 127 3.74 17.76 13.40
CA GLY A 127 3.35 17.31 14.74
C GLY A 127 2.27 16.23 14.71
N VAL A 128 1.29 16.40 13.81
CA VAL A 128 0.21 15.41 13.59
C VAL A 128 0.78 14.09 13.08
N TYR A 129 1.62 14.11 12.03
CA TYR A 129 2.22 12.90 11.47
C TYR A 129 3.12 12.17 12.48
N LEU A 130 3.94 12.90 13.24
CA LEU A 130 4.84 12.31 14.23
C LEU A 130 4.09 11.62 15.36
N ARG A 131 2.98 12.20 15.85
CA ARG A 131 2.13 11.56 16.86
C ARG A 131 1.32 10.40 16.29
N TYR A 132 0.64 10.60 15.18
CA TYR A 132 -0.31 9.63 14.63
C TYR A 132 0.39 8.44 13.95
N TYR A 133 1.33 8.71 13.04
CA TYR A 133 1.95 7.66 12.23
C TYR A 133 3.18 7.07 12.91
N PHE A 134 4.10 7.92 13.38
CA PHE A 134 5.37 7.48 13.98
C PHE A 134 5.29 7.25 15.49
N ARG A 135 4.15 7.55 16.13
CA ARG A 135 3.93 7.37 17.57
C ARG A 135 5.03 7.98 18.45
N ARG A 136 5.62 9.10 18.02
CA ARG A 136 6.67 9.79 18.80
C ARG A 136 6.07 10.48 20.02
N SER A 137 6.90 10.70 21.06
CA SER A 137 6.50 11.45 22.25
C SER A 137 6.41 12.96 21.96
N PHE A 138 5.81 13.74 22.87
CA PHE A 138 5.72 15.19 22.75
C PHE A 138 7.12 15.82 22.62
N LEU A 139 8.04 15.46 23.52
CA LEU A 139 9.41 15.98 23.51
C LEU A 139 10.13 15.66 22.19
N ALA A 140 10.07 14.40 21.74
CA ALA A 140 10.68 14.02 20.46
C ALA A 140 10.07 14.80 19.29
N THR A 141 8.76 15.04 19.31
CA THR A 141 8.06 15.80 18.28
C THR A 141 8.49 17.26 18.27
N THR A 142 8.60 17.91 19.43
CA THR A 142 9.07 19.28 19.56
C THR A 142 10.52 19.42 19.09
N VAL A 143 11.40 18.49 19.48
CA VAL A 143 12.81 18.49 19.03
C VAL A 143 12.90 18.31 17.52
N ILE A 144 12.14 17.38 16.93
CA ILE A 144 12.12 17.19 15.47
C ILE A 144 11.60 18.45 14.77
N ALA A 145 10.54 19.10 15.28
CA ALA A 145 10.02 20.34 14.72
C ALA A 145 11.06 21.47 14.77
N PHE A 146 11.79 21.60 15.89
CA PHE A 146 12.91 22.53 16.02
C PHE A 146 14.01 22.24 15.00
N VAL A 147 14.42 20.98 14.84
CA VAL A 147 15.46 20.59 13.88
C VAL A 147 15.01 20.85 12.43
N VAL A 148 13.75 20.56 12.08
CA VAL A 148 13.19 20.85 10.75
C VAL A 148 13.16 22.35 10.49
N SER A 149 12.77 23.15 11.49
CA SER A 149 12.79 24.60 11.35
C SER A 149 14.22 25.15 11.26
N LEU A 150 15.15 24.62 12.04
CA LEU A 150 16.56 25.00 11.95
C LEU A 150 17.14 24.63 10.59
N PHE A 151 16.74 23.49 10.03
CA PHE A 151 17.09 23.11 8.67
C PHE A 151 16.60 24.16 7.67
N PHE A 152 15.34 24.61 7.75
CA PHE A 152 14.81 25.67 6.89
C PHE A 152 15.58 26.99 7.01
N GLU A 153 15.81 27.47 8.22
CA GLU A 153 16.53 28.73 8.47
C GLU A 153 17.99 28.65 8.00
N THR A 154 18.68 27.54 8.30
CA THR A 154 20.05 27.29 7.84
C THR A 154 20.10 27.21 6.32
N THR A 155 19.07 26.63 5.71
CA THR A 155 18.98 26.50 4.27
C THR A 155 18.94 27.88 3.61
N GLN A 156 18.06 28.76 4.05
CA GLN A 156 17.99 30.12 3.50
C GLN A 156 19.24 30.95 3.80
N ARG A 157 19.74 30.87 5.04
CA ARG A 157 20.92 31.64 5.49
C ARG A 157 22.19 31.29 4.74
N THR A 158 22.35 30.03 4.36
CA THR A 158 23.52 29.60 3.59
C THR A 158 23.42 29.98 2.10
N GLY A 159 22.37 30.68 1.67
CA GLY A 159 22.17 31.07 0.28
C GLY A 159 21.98 29.86 -0.63
N LEU A 160 21.11 28.96 -0.18
CA LEU A 160 21.39 27.54 -0.03
C LEU A 160 22.65 26.99 -0.68
N TYR A 161 23.47 26.56 0.28
CA TYR A 161 24.72 25.83 0.16
C TYR A 161 25.73 26.50 -0.78
N GLY A 162 25.65 27.84 -0.88
CA GLY A 162 26.57 28.64 -1.69
C GLY A 162 26.24 28.68 -3.18
N ILE A 163 25.04 28.25 -3.60
CA ILE A 163 24.58 28.45 -4.98
C ILE A 163 24.39 29.95 -5.24
N TYR A 164 23.84 30.69 -4.28
CA TYR A 164 23.67 32.14 -4.33
C TYR A 164 24.77 32.84 -3.54
N ALA A 165 25.25 33.97 -4.06
CA ALA A 165 26.35 34.74 -3.48
C ALA A 165 26.00 35.32 -2.09
N CYS A 166 24.73 35.68 -1.87
CA CYS A 166 24.22 36.22 -0.62
C CYS A 166 22.95 35.47 -0.13
N PRO A 167 22.68 35.47 1.18
CA PRO A 167 21.40 35.00 1.71
C PRO A 167 20.25 35.82 1.10
N TYR A 168 19.22 35.14 0.60
CA TYR A 168 18.04 35.80 -0.01
C TYR A 168 16.84 35.92 0.92
N ARG A 169 16.94 35.34 2.13
CA ARG A 169 16.06 35.58 3.28
C ARG A 169 16.90 35.72 4.53
N LEU A 170 16.33 36.42 5.52
CA LEU A 170 16.96 36.66 6.81
C LEU A 170 16.74 35.45 7.71
N PHE A 171 17.78 35.04 8.44
CA PHE A 171 17.67 34.01 9.48
C PHE A 171 16.94 34.60 10.68
N ASP A 172 15.77 34.06 11.04
CA ASP A 172 14.91 34.60 12.10
C ASP A 172 14.74 33.61 13.26
N VAL A 173 15.12 34.03 14.48
CA VAL A 173 14.93 33.22 15.69
C VAL A 173 13.44 33.08 16.03
N ASP A 174 12.61 34.07 15.70
CA ASP A 174 11.16 33.99 15.92
C ASP A 174 10.52 32.95 15.01
N ASP A 175 10.96 32.84 13.75
CA ASP A 175 10.49 31.80 12.83
C ASP A 175 10.82 30.41 13.39
N LEU A 176 12.03 30.23 13.95
CA LEU A 176 12.44 29.00 14.64
C LEU A 176 11.52 28.66 15.82
N MET A 177 11.18 29.66 16.64
CA MET A 177 10.31 29.49 17.80
C MET A 177 8.87 29.17 17.40
N LEU A 178 8.31 29.90 16.42
CA LEU A 178 6.93 29.74 15.95
C LEU A 178 6.73 28.41 15.22
N ASN A 179 7.69 28.00 14.39
CA ASN A 179 7.67 26.68 13.75
C ASN A 179 7.81 25.54 14.78
N THR A 180 8.66 25.70 15.79
CA THR A 180 8.76 24.72 16.87
C THR A 180 7.44 24.61 17.64
N PHE A 181 6.82 25.75 17.92
CA PHE A 181 5.50 25.81 18.56
C PHE A 181 4.41 25.18 17.68
N GLY A 182 4.44 25.41 16.36
CA GLY A 182 3.53 24.77 15.41
C GLY A 182 3.59 23.25 15.45
N GLY A 183 4.80 22.66 15.44
CA GLY A 183 4.96 21.22 15.61
C GLY A 183 4.45 20.68 16.95
N ALA A 184 4.71 21.41 18.05
CA ALA A 184 4.19 21.05 19.37
C ALA A 184 2.65 21.14 19.44
N LEU A 185 2.07 22.20 18.87
CA LEU A 185 0.62 22.38 18.78
C LEU A 185 -0.03 21.29 17.91
N GLY A 186 0.60 20.95 16.79
CA GLY A 186 0.19 19.85 15.92
C GLY A 186 0.16 18.51 16.64
N PHE A 187 1.15 18.24 17.51
CA PHE A 187 1.12 17.07 18.39
C PHE A 187 -0.12 17.09 19.29
N LEU A 188 -0.39 18.21 19.96
CA LEU A 188 -1.52 18.33 20.89
C LEU A 188 -2.86 18.15 20.18
N LEU A 189 -3.00 18.72 18.98
CA LEU A 189 -4.21 18.66 18.17
C LEU A 189 -4.37 17.35 17.38
N ALA A 190 -3.32 16.51 17.27
CA ALA A 190 -3.39 15.29 16.46
C ALA A 190 -4.61 14.39 16.76
N PRO A 191 -5.00 14.12 18.03
CA PRO A 191 -6.17 13.29 18.32
C PRO A 191 -7.48 13.86 17.76
N LEU A 192 -7.61 15.19 17.73
CA LEU A 192 -8.76 15.87 17.14
C LEU A 192 -8.72 15.76 15.61
N ILE A 193 -7.56 16.03 15.02
CA ILE A 193 -7.36 16.04 13.55
C ILE A 193 -7.45 14.62 12.97
N THR A 194 -7.01 13.59 13.69
CA THR A 194 -7.00 12.20 13.19
C THR A 194 -8.12 11.36 13.78
N TYR A 195 -9.14 11.98 14.40
CA TYR A 195 -10.26 11.28 15.03
C TYR A 195 -10.98 10.31 14.07
N PHE A 196 -11.10 10.71 12.79
CA PHE A 196 -11.72 9.92 11.74
C PHE A 196 -10.79 8.88 11.08
N LEU A 197 -9.50 8.86 11.44
CA LEU A 197 -8.53 7.90 10.91
C LEU A 197 -8.39 6.69 11.84
N PRO A 198 -8.29 5.47 11.30
CA PRO A 198 -8.11 4.27 12.10
C PRO A 198 -6.74 4.26 12.79
N HIS A 199 -6.65 3.66 13.99
CA HIS A 199 -5.36 3.53 14.67
C HIS A 199 -4.34 2.74 13.84
N ILE A 200 -3.13 3.29 13.71
CA ILE A 200 -2.05 2.72 12.89
C ILE A 200 -1.70 1.28 13.28
N SER A 201 -1.77 0.95 14.58
CA SER A 201 -1.50 -0.38 15.14
C SER A 201 -2.55 -1.42 14.76
N GLN A 202 -3.78 -0.99 14.48
CA GLN A 202 -4.91 -1.87 14.16
C GLN A 202 -5.14 -2.02 12.66
N LEU A 203 -4.40 -1.28 11.83
CA LEU A 203 -4.56 -1.32 10.36
C LEU A 203 -4.43 -2.72 9.76
N ASP A 204 -3.65 -3.59 10.40
CA ASP A 204 -3.36 -4.93 9.93
C ASP A 204 -4.11 -6.03 10.72
N ALA A 205 -4.86 -5.67 11.78
CA ALA A 205 -5.41 -6.63 12.74
C ALA A 205 -6.38 -7.65 12.12
N ASN A 206 -7.15 -7.24 11.11
CA ASN A 206 -8.18 -8.04 10.46
C ASN A 206 -7.77 -8.54 9.06
N VAL A 207 -6.48 -8.50 8.72
CA VAL A 207 -6.02 -8.87 7.37
C VAL A 207 -5.53 -10.32 7.34
N ASP A 208 -6.30 -11.18 6.70
CA ASP A 208 -5.88 -12.54 6.37
C ASP A 208 -5.10 -12.56 5.05
N LEU A 209 -3.78 -12.74 5.14
CA LEU A 209 -2.90 -12.83 3.97
C LEU A 209 -3.02 -14.15 3.22
N MET A 210 -3.46 -15.24 3.87
CA MET A 210 -3.60 -16.57 3.24
C MET A 210 -4.74 -16.58 2.23
N ARG A 211 -5.85 -15.90 2.56
CA ARG A 211 -7.02 -15.80 1.68
C ARG A 211 -6.91 -14.68 0.64
N ARG A 212 -5.88 -13.83 0.74
CA ARG A 212 -5.78 -12.64 -0.11
C ARG A 212 -5.10 -12.96 -1.44
N PRO A 213 -5.76 -12.70 -2.59
CA PRO A 213 -5.13 -12.88 -3.89
C PRO A 213 -4.05 -11.84 -4.13
N VAL A 214 -2.98 -12.25 -4.81
CA VAL A 214 -1.91 -11.35 -5.25
C VAL A 214 -2.46 -10.40 -6.32
N GLY A 215 -2.49 -9.09 -6.02
CA GLY A 215 -2.95 -8.05 -6.95
C GLY A 215 -2.02 -7.83 -8.15
N PHE A 216 -2.58 -7.31 -9.25
CA PHE A 216 -1.85 -7.13 -10.51
C PHE A 216 -0.63 -6.21 -10.41
N MET A 217 -0.70 -5.10 -9.68
CA MET A 217 0.45 -4.21 -9.52
C MET A 217 1.68 -4.93 -8.96
N ARG A 218 1.48 -5.80 -7.96
CA ARG A 218 2.57 -6.61 -7.40
C ARG A 218 3.15 -7.59 -8.41
N ARG A 219 2.29 -8.18 -9.27
CA ARG A 219 2.70 -9.10 -10.34
C ARG A 219 3.47 -8.37 -11.44
N ILE A 220 3.03 -7.17 -11.83
CA ILE A 220 3.70 -6.33 -12.84
C ILE A 220 5.08 -5.90 -12.33
N ILE A 221 5.18 -5.46 -11.07
CA ILE A 221 6.48 -5.11 -10.45
C ILE A 221 7.41 -6.32 -10.42
N ALA A 222 6.90 -7.50 -10.04
CA ALA A 222 7.70 -8.72 -10.07
C ALA A 222 8.20 -9.03 -11.49
N LEU A 223 7.32 -8.98 -12.49
CA LEU A 223 7.68 -9.23 -13.89
C LEU A 223 8.71 -8.21 -14.42
N TRP A 224 8.53 -6.93 -14.08
CA TRP A 224 9.45 -5.86 -14.49
C TRP A 224 10.84 -6.05 -13.87
N LEU A 225 10.91 -6.40 -12.57
CA LEU A 225 12.17 -6.73 -11.90
C LEU A 225 12.81 -8.01 -12.47
N ASP A 226 12.01 -9.00 -12.88
CA ASP A 226 12.52 -10.20 -13.56
C ASP A 226 13.18 -9.84 -14.89
N TYR A 227 12.56 -9.00 -15.72
CA TYR A 227 13.15 -8.54 -16.97
C TYR A 227 14.39 -7.67 -16.78
N LEU A 228 14.43 -6.83 -15.73
CA LEU A 228 15.65 -6.11 -15.37
C LEU A 228 16.79 -7.06 -14.99
N CYS A 229 16.48 -8.11 -14.23
CA CYS A 229 17.46 -9.14 -13.87
C CYS A 229 17.99 -9.88 -15.10
N ILE A 230 17.10 -10.32 -15.99
CA ILE A 230 17.48 -10.97 -17.27
C ILE A 230 18.33 -10.03 -18.12
N GLY A 231 17.92 -8.77 -18.27
CA GLY A 231 18.67 -7.76 -19.03
C GLY A 231 20.06 -7.51 -18.44
N PHE A 232 20.18 -7.46 -17.11
CA PHE A 232 21.48 -7.34 -16.43
C PHE A 232 22.36 -8.57 -16.66
N ILE A 233 21.80 -9.78 -16.64
CA ILE A 233 22.53 -11.01 -16.96
C ILE A 233 23.03 -10.97 -18.41
N TYR A 234 22.20 -10.57 -19.36
CA TYR A 234 22.62 -10.40 -20.76
C TYR A 234 23.71 -9.36 -20.92
N TRP A 235 23.60 -8.23 -20.21
CA TRP A 235 24.62 -7.18 -20.24
C TRP A 235 25.97 -7.68 -19.72
N ILE A 236 25.98 -8.47 -18.62
CA ILE A 236 27.19 -9.10 -18.11
C ILE A 236 27.78 -10.08 -19.15
N ILE A 237 26.96 -10.96 -19.73
CA ILE A 237 27.40 -11.92 -20.74
C ILE A 237 27.98 -11.19 -21.95
N ALA A 238 27.35 -10.10 -22.38
CA ALA A 238 27.80 -9.28 -23.50
C ALA A 238 29.20 -8.71 -23.25
N ILE A 239 29.45 -8.13 -22.07
CA ILE A 239 30.76 -7.58 -21.72
C ILE A 239 31.86 -8.67 -21.82
N PHE A 240 31.61 -9.86 -21.29
CA PHE A 240 32.61 -10.94 -21.30
C PHE A 240 32.88 -11.49 -22.71
N ILE A 241 31.86 -11.67 -23.53
CA ILE A 241 32.01 -12.22 -24.90
C ILE A 241 32.61 -11.19 -25.85
N VAL A 242 32.26 -9.91 -25.68
CA VAL A 242 32.77 -8.81 -26.50
C VAL A 242 34.22 -8.50 -26.18
N ALA A 243 34.61 -8.56 -24.90
CA ALA A 243 36.01 -8.42 -24.49
C ALA A 243 36.92 -9.47 -25.17
N ASP A 244 36.36 -10.63 -25.52
CA ASP A 244 37.07 -11.73 -26.19
C ASP A 244 37.09 -11.59 -27.73
N ASN A 245 36.04 -11.02 -28.32
CA ASN A 245 35.83 -11.00 -29.79
C ASN A 245 35.99 -9.63 -30.47
N GLY A 246 36.17 -8.54 -29.71
CA GLY A 246 36.39 -7.19 -30.26
C GLY A 246 35.19 -6.51 -30.93
N ASN A 247 33.99 -7.09 -30.82
CA ASN A 247 32.74 -6.52 -31.35
C ASN A 247 32.22 -5.37 -30.45
N ASP A 248 31.16 -4.67 -30.87
CA ASP A 248 30.46 -3.73 -30.00
C ASP A 248 29.46 -4.48 -29.09
N VAL A 249 29.41 -4.10 -27.80
CA VAL A 249 28.45 -4.62 -26.81
C VAL A 249 27.03 -4.42 -27.29
N ASP A 250 26.75 -3.27 -27.88
CA ASP A 250 25.40 -2.92 -28.33
C ASP A 250 24.95 -3.80 -29.50
N HIS A 251 25.86 -4.13 -30.43
CA HIS A 251 25.54 -5.05 -31.54
C HIS A 251 25.18 -6.45 -31.02
N PHE A 252 25.98 -6.98 -30.10
CA PHE A 252 25.76 -8.31 -29.54
C PHE A 252 24.44 -8.39 -28.75
N LEU A 253 24.12 -7.36 -27.97
CA LEU A 253 22.84 -7.30 -27.24
C LEU A 253 21.64 -7.25 -28.19
N ASN A 254 21.73 -6.49 -29.28
CA ASN A 254 20.69 -6.43 -30.30
C ASN A 254 20.49 -7.78 -31.00
N ASP A 255 21.57 -8.52 -31.30
CA ASP A 255 21.49 -9.86 -31.88
C ASP A 255 20.81 -10.86 -30.93
N LEU A 256 21.17 -10.85 -29.64
CA LEU A 256 20.53 -11.68 -28.62
C LEU A 256 19.03 -11.38 -28.47
N GLN A 257 18.66 -10.09 -28.44
CA GLN A 257 17.28 -9.67 -28.21
C GLN A 257 16.38 -9.90 -29.44
N SER A 258 16.93 -9.77 -30.64
CA SER A 258 16.21 -10.01 -31.90
C SER A 258 16.11 -11.50 -32.25
N ASN A 259 16.91 -12.36 -31.62
CA ASN A 259 16.85 -13.79 -31.85
C ASN A 259 15.73 -14.45 -31.03
N GLY A 260 14.63 -14.80 -31.71
CA GLY A 260 13.48 -15.46 -31.09
C GLY A 260 13.80 -16.78 -30.39
N TRP A 261 14.84 -17.52 -30.82
CA TRP A 261 15.28 -18.75 -30.16
C TRP A 261 15.95 -18.46 -28.81
N VAL A 262 16.80 -17.43 -28.76
CA VAL A 262 17.42 -16.98 -27.51
C VAL A 262 16.33 -16.55 -26.52
N LEU A 263 15.37 -15.75 -26.97
CA LEU A 263 14.24 -15.33 -26.14
C LEU A 263 13.45 -16.55 -25.60
N ALA A 264 13.13 -17.51 -26.47
CA ALA A 264 12.43 -18.73 -26.10
C ALA A 264 13.19 -19.56 -25.05
N ILE A 265 14.51 -19.76 -25.26
CA ILE A 265 15.37 -20.49 -24.32
C ILE A 265 15.44 -19.76 -22.98
N THR A 266 15.61 -18.45 -22.98
CA THR A 266 15.66 -17.65 -21.76
C THR A 266 14.36 -17.72 -20.98
N ILE A 267 13.21 -17.65 -21.65
CA ILE A 267 11.91 -17.82 -21.01
C ILE A 267 11.79 -19.24 -20.42
N PHE A 268 12.20 -20.26 -21.17
CA PHE A 268 12.16 -21.64 -20.71
C PHE A 268 13.03 -21.85 -19.46
N VAL A 269 14.29 -21.42 -19.49
CA VAL A 269 15.23 -21.56 -18.37
C VAL A 269 14.79 -20.72 -17.18
N TYR A 270 14.50 -19.44 -17.38
CA TYR A 270 14.25 -18.50 -16.28
C TYR A 270 12.86 -18.65 -15.65
N PHE A 271 11.81 -18.86 -16.45
CA PHE A 271 10.44 -18.93 -15.93
C PHE A 271 9.92 -20.37 -15.75
N MET A 272 10.44 -21.36 -16.47
CA MET A 272 9.97 -22.75 -16.32
C MET A 272 10.93 -23.61 -15.50
N LEU A 273 12.24 -23.58 -15.77
CA LEU A 273 13.17 -24.40 -15.02
C LEU A 273 13.48 -23.82 -13.65
N MET A 274 13.96 -22.57 -13.57
CA MET A 274 14.42 -21.98 -12.31
C MET A 274 13.40 -22.05 -11.16
N PRO A 275 12.09 -21.77 -11.37
CA PRO A 275 11.09 -21.87 -10.30
C PRO A 275 10.89 -23.27 -9.71
N LEU A 276 11.31 -24.34 -10.40
CA LEU A 276 11.28 -25.69 -9.83
C LEU A 276 12.27 -25.86 -8.68
N TRP A 277 13.38 -25.10 -8.69
CA TRP A 277 14.47 -25.19 -7.74
C TRP A 277 14.37 -24.13 -6.64
N THR A 278 13.60 -23.06 -6.90
CA THR A 278 13.41 -21.92 -5.99
C THR A 278 12.02 -21.89 -5.35
N GLU A 279 11.32 -23.02 -5.30
CA GLU A 279 9.98 -23.13 -4.70
C GLU A 279 8.97 -22.11 -5.28
N GLY A 280 9.07 -21.86 -6.59
CA GLY A 280 8.18 -20.95 -7.31
C GLY A 280 8.59 -19.48 -7.32
N LYS A 281 9.80 -19.15 -6.85
CA LYS A 281 10.29 -17.77 -6.72
C LYS A 281 11.23 -17.41 -7.88
N THR A 282 10.83 -16.50 -8.75
CA THR A 282 11.77 -15.77 -9.61
C THR A 282 12.40 -14.60 -8.84
N PHE A 283 13.41 -13.91 -9.36
CA PHE A 283 14.03 -12.77 -8.68
C PHE A 283 13.00 -11.70 -8.28
N GLY A 284 12.18 -11.24 -9.22
CA GLY A 284 11.17 -10.23 -8.96
C GLY A 284 10.07 -10.71 -8.01
N LYS A 285 9.70 -11.99 -8.10
CA LYS A 285 8.78 -12.62 -7.14
C LYS A 285 9.37 -12.68 -5.73
N TRP A 286 10.66 -13.00 -5.59
CA TRP A 286 11.37 -12.96 -4.32
C TRP A 286 11.45 -11.55 -3.73
N VAL A 287 11.81 -10.55 -4.55
CA VAL A 287 11.85 -9.14 -4.11
C VAL A 287 10.49 -8.71 -3.58
N THR A 288 9.43 -9.04 -4.32
CA THR A 288 8.05 -8.68 -3.97
C THR A 288 7.38 -9.66 -3.01
N ARG A 289 8.08 -10.67 -2.44
CA ARG A 289 7.54 -11.68 -1.50
C ARG A 289 6.30 -12.43 -2.02
N ILE A 290 6.32 -12.85 -3.27
CA ILE A 290 5.34 -13.78 -3.84
C ILE A 290 6.05 -15.03 -4.35
N HIS A 291 5.30 -16.11 -4.50
CA HIS A 291 5.79 -17.34 -5.11
C HIS A 291 4.66 -18.02 -5.86
N LEU A 292 5.02 -18.96 -6.72
CA LEU A 292 4.07 -19.75 -7.50
C LEU A 292 3.81 -21.09 -6.80
N ILE A 293 2.55 -21.49 -6.74
CA ILE A 293 2.14 -22.83 -6.30
C ILE A 293 1.28 -23.50 -7.37
N ASP A 294 1.25 -24.83 -7.35
CA ASP A 294 0.34 -25.66 -8.14
C ASP A 294 -0.80 -26.13 -7.25
N ASP A 295 -2.03 -25.72 -7.54
CA ASP A 295 -3.22 -26.05 -6.75
C ASP A 295 -3.48 -27.56 -6.73
N ARG A 296 -3.03 -28.31 -7.75
CA ARG A 296 -3.17 -29.77 -7.80
C ARG A 296 -2.27 -30.49 -6.80
N LEU A 297 -1.16 -29.86 -6.42
CA LEU A 297 -0.19 -30.39 -5.46
C LEU A 297 -0.37 -29.76 -4.07
N ALA A 298 -0.98 -28.58 -4.00
CA ALA A 298 -1.23 -27.86 -2.75
C ALA A 298 -2.30 -28.50 -1.85
N ALA A 299 -3.09 -29.46 -2.37
CA ALA A 299 -4.02 -30.25 -1.57
C ALA A 299 -3.31 -31.21 -0.59
N ASP A 300 -2.02 -31.47 -0.83
CA ASP A 300 -1.21 -32.42 -0.06
C ASP A 300 -0.28 -31.62 0.87
N SER A 301 -0.54 -31.66 2.19
CA SER A 301 0.13 -30.80 3.19
C SER A 301 1.66 -30.90 3.17
N GLU A 302 2.22 -32.06 2.79
CA GLU A 302 3.67 -32.27 2.65
C GLU A 302 4.27 -31.71 1.34
N ARG A 303 3.45 -31.38 0.34
CA ARG A 303 3.88 -30.96 -1.00
C ARG A 303 3.46 -29.54 -1.38
N THR A 304 2.99 -28.77 -0.41
CA THR A 304 2.44 -27.41 -0.59
C THR A 304 3.35 -26.44 -1.36
N ASN A 305 4.67 -26.66 -1.38
CA ASN A 305 5.65 -25.84 -2.11
C ASN A 305 6.17 -26.47 -3.41
N LYS A 306 5.69 -27.66 -3.81
CA LYS A 306 6.16 -28.35 -5.02
C LYS A 306 5.36 -27.91 -6.25
N LEU A 307 6.08 -27.63 -7.34
CA LEU A 307 5.53 -27.24 -8.63
C LEU A 307 5.59 -28.39 -9.64
N SER A 308 4.52 -28.58 -10.39
CA SER A 308 4.55 -29.49 -11.54
C SER A 308 5.19 -28.81 -12.74
N PHE A 309 6.20 -29.43 -13.34
CA PHE A 309 6.77 -28.97 -14.61
C PHE A 309 5.70 -28.84 -15.70
N LYS A 310 4.74 -29.77 -15.76
CA LYS A 310 3.61 -29.71 -16.70
C LYS A 310 2.74 -28.46 -16.47
N GLY A 311 2.52 -28.07 -15.20
CA GLY A 311 1.82 -26.83 -14.86
C GLY A 311 2.56 -25.59 -15.35
N LEU A 312 3.88 -25.53 -15.15
CA LEU A 312 4.72 -24.42 -15.64
C LEU A 312 4.73 -24.34 -17.16
N LEU A 313 4.84 -25.48 -17.84
CA LEU A 313 4.84 -25.56 -19.30
C LEU A 313 3.52 -25.05 -19.88
N ILE A 314 2.36 -25.44 -19.33
CA ILE A 314 1.06 -24.92 -19.76
C ILE A 314 0.97 -23.41 -19.46
N ARG A 315 1.34 -22.98 -18.26
CA ARG A 315 1.23 -21.58 -17.81
C ARG A 315 2.04 -20.64 -18.70
N TYR A 316 3.34 -20.92 -18.79
CA TYR A 316 4.29 -20.07 -19.49
C TYR A 316 4.30 -20.33 -21.00
N GLY A 317 3.91 -21.53 -21.44
CA GLY A 317 3.58 -21.83 -22.83
C GLY A 317 2.46 -20.93 -23.34
N LEU A 318 1.31 -20.91 -22.67
CA LEU A 318 0.19 -20.04 -23.06
C LEU A 318 0.53 -18.55 -22.95
N LEU A 319 1.23 -18.14 -21.89
CA LEU A 319 1.56 -16.73 -21.66
C LEU A 319 2.60 -16.21 -22.66
N TYR A 320 3.75 -16.87 -22.78
CA TYR A 320 4.87 -16.35 -23.54
C TYR A 320 4.90 -16.85 -24.98
N PHE A 321 4.52 -18.10 -25.25
CA PHE A 321 4.52 -18.64 -26.61
C PHE A 321 3.18 -18.48 -27.31
N GLY A 322 2.07 -18.58 -26.56
CA GLY A 322 0.73 -18.25 -27.05
C GLY A 322 0.57 -16.75 -27.25
N ILE A 323 0.32 -16.00 -26.16
CA ILE A 323 0.08 -14.55 -26.26
C ILE A 323 1.32 -13.81 -26.75
N GLY A 324 2.47 -14.02 -26.10
CA GLY A 324 3.71 -13.35 -26.45
C GLY A 324 4.21 -13.74 -27.85
N GLY A 325 4.20 -15.04 -28.18
CA GLY A 325 4.72 -15.56 -29.44
C GLY A 325 3.86 -15.15 -30.64
N ILE A 326 2.53 -15.16 -30.53
CA ILE A 326 1.65 -14.62 -31.58
C ILE A 326 1.97 -13.14 -31.85
N ASN A 327 2.15 -12.34 -30.79
CA ASN A 327 2.53 -10.93 -30.93
C ASN A 327 3.93 -10.74 -31.52
N TYR A 328 4.89 -11.57 -31.11
CA TYR A 328 6.26 -11.55 -31.63
C TYR A 328 6.29 -11.88 -33.13
N ILE A 329 5.63 -12.96 -33.55
CA ILE A 329 5.53 -13.36 -34.96
C ILE A 329 4.84 -12.27 -35.77
N PHE A 330 3.74 -11.72 -35.27
CA PHE A 330 3.04 -10.64 -35.96
C PHE A 330 3.93 -9.41 -36.16
N PHE A 331 4.67 -9.00 -35.12
CA PHE A 331 5.62 -7.89 -35.21
C PHE A 331 6.78 -8.19 -36.19
N TYR A 332 7.28 -9.42 -36.19
CA TYR A 332 8.32 -9.87 -37.13
C TYR A 332 7.82 -9.81 -38.59
N VAL A 333 6.63 -10.34 -38.86
CA VAL A 333 5.99 -10.34 -40.20
C VAL A 333 5.70 -8.91 -40.67
N LEU A 334 5.27 -8.04 -39.76
CA LEU A 334 5.03 -6.62 -40.02
C LEU A 334 6.33 -5.89 -40.41
N ASN A 335 7.39 -6.05 -39.62
CA ASN A 335 8.67 -5.35 -39.86
C ASN A 335 9.44 -5.88 -41.07
N SER A 336 9.29 -7.17 -41.39
CA SER A 336 9.95 -7.79 -42.54
C SER A 336 9.27 -7.46 -43.87
N GLY A 337 8.11 -6.79 -43.84
CA GLY A 337 7.32 -6.48 -45.04
C GLY A 337 6.48 -7.65 -45.58
N TYR A 338 6.67 -8.88 -45.06
CA TYR A 338 5.89 -10.06 -45.43
C TYR A 338 4.38 -9.89 -45.28
N ILE A 339 3.94 -8.98 -44.40
CA ILE A 339 2.51 -8.69 -44.26
C ILE A 339 1.91 -8.14 -45.57
N LEU A 340 2.67 -7.39 -46.37
CA LEU A 340 2.19 -6.78 -47.62
C LEU A 340 2.07 -7.82 -48.74
N GLU A 341 2.85 -8.90 -48.67
CA GLU A 341 2.78 -10.03 -49.62
C GLU A 341 1.44 -10.78 -49.53
N LEU A 342 0.71 -10.63 -48.42
CA LEU A 342 -0.63 -11.19 -48.25
C LEU A 342 -1.70 -10.46 -49.09
N GLY A 343 -1.36 -9.35 -49.73
CA GLY A 343 -2.26 -8.60 -50.61
C GLY A 343 -3.57 -8.22 -49.93
N GLY A 344 -4.70 -8.64 -50.50
CA GLY A 344 -6.04 -8.37 -49.96
C GLY A 344 -6.34 -8.97 -48.58
N PHE A 345 -5.57 -9.94 -48.11
CA PHE A 345 -5.74 -10.54 -46.78
C PHE A 345 -5.08 -9.74 -45.65
N THR A 346 -4.19 -8.81 -45.98
CA THR A 346 -3.50 -7.93 -45.01
C THR A 346 -4.44 -7.31 -43.96
N PRO A 347 -5.52 -6.59 -44.34
CA PRO A 347 -6.43 -5.99 -43.36
C PRO A 347 -7.11 -7.03 -42.47
N ILE A 348 -7.43 -8.22 -43.01
CA ILE A 348 -8.08 -9.30 -42.24
C ILE A 348 -7.12 -9.79 -41.14
N VAL A 349 -5.86 -10.04 -41.47
CA VAL A 349 -4.86 -10.51 -40.50
C VAL A 349 -4.62 -9.46 -39.40
N ILE A 350 -4.55 -8.18 -39.76
CA ILE A 350 -4.41 -7.07 -38.79
C ILE A 350 -5.63 -7.01 -37.86
N ILE A 351 -6.85 -7.11 -38.42
CA ILE A 351 -8.09 -7.10 -37.64
C ILE A 351 -8.12 -8.30 -36.68
N LEU A 352 -7.77 -9.51 -37.14
CA LEU A 352 -7.73 -10.69 -36.28
C LEU A 352 -6.73 -10.53 -35.12
N TRP A 353 -5.54 -9.98 -35.40
CA TRP A 353 -4.54 -9.70 -34.37
C TRP A 353 -5.01 -8.63 -33.36
N LEU A 354 -5.70 -7.59 -33.82
CA LEU A 354 -6.31 -6.58 -32.96
C LEU A 354 -7.42 -7.18 -32.08
N VAL A 355 -8.33 -7.95 -32.67
CA VAL A 355 -9.41 -8.64 -31.94
C VAL A 355 -8.85 -9.57 -30.87
N PHE A 356 -7.79 -10.33 -31.20
CA PHE A 356 -7.08 -11.16 -30.24
C PHE A 356 -6.54 -10.36 -29.05
N ASN A 357 -5.81 -9.26 -29.31
CA ASN A 357 -5.25 -8.43 -28.25
C ASN A 357 -6.31 -7.68 -27.43
N VAL A 358 -7.40 -7.23 -28.07
CA VAL A 358 -8.55 -6.63 -27.38
C VAL A 358 -9.20 -7.65 -26.45
N PHE A 359 -9.37 -8.90 -26.91
CA PHE A 359 -9.92 -9.96 -26.07
C PHE A 359 -9.03 -10.27 -24.85
N VAL A 360 -7.71 -10.40 -25.06
CA VAL A 360 -6.75 -10.59 -23.96
C VAL A 360 -6.76 -9.39 -23.00
N GLY A 361 -6.75 -8.17 -23.54
CA GLY A 361 -6.79 -6.93 -22.76
C GLY A 361 -8.06 -6.79 -21.94
N LEU A 362 -9.22 -7.05 -22.54
CA LEU A 362 -10.52 -7.07 -21.86
C LEU A 362 -10.55 -8.13 -20.76
N HIS A 363 -10.02 -9.32 -21.02
CA HIS A 363 -9.92 -10.37 -20.02
C HIS A 363 -9.09 -9.94 -18.80
N VAL A 364 -7.94 -9.27 -19.00
CA VAL A 364 -7.13 -8.72 -17.91
C VAL A 364 -7.87 -7.60 -17.18
N LEU A 365 -8.50 -6.67 -17.91
CA LEU A 365 -9.23 -5.54 -17.34
C LEU A 365 -10.40 -5.99 -16.45
N LEU A 366 -11.18 -6.98 -16.90
CA LEU A 366 -12.29 -7.54 -16.11
C LEU A 366 -11.78 -8.18 -14.81
N HIS A 367 -10.63 -8.86 -14.84
CA HIS A 367 -10.04 -9.45 -13.64
C HIS A 367 -9.38 -8.42 -12.70
N LEU A 368 -9.06 -7.20 -13.19
CA LEU A 368 -8.53 -6.11 -12.35
C LEU A 368 -9.52 -5.71 -11.25
N PHE A 369 -10.83 -5.87 -11.47
CA PHE A 369 -11.88 -5.54 -10.50
C PHE A 369 -12.50 -6.75 -9.79
N ARG A 370 -12.39 -7.96 -10.35
CA ARG A 370 -12.90 -9.20 -9.71
C ARG A 370 -12.13 -9.60 -8.44
N ARG A 371 -12.78 -10.33 -7.52
CA ARG A 371 -12.09 -10.91 -6.35
C ARG A 371 -11.06 -11.96 -6.77
N ASP A 372 -11.44 -12.83 -7.70
CA ASP A 372 -10.49 -13.75 -8.33
C ASP A 372 -9.60 -12.99 -9.33
N LYS A 373 -8.28 -13.04 -9.10
CA LYS A 373 -7.26 -12.42 -9.94
C LYS A 373 -6.62 -13.40 -10.92
N ARG A 374 -7.11 -14.64 -10.99
CA ARG A 374 -6.55 -15.68 -11.84
C ARG A 374 -6.86 -15.41 -13.31
N LEU A 375 -5.82 -15.38 -14.14
CA LEU A 375 -6.00 -15.28 -15.60
C LEU A 375 -6.26 -16.66 -16.23
N PHE A 376 -6.72 -16.69 -17.50
CA PHE A 376 -7.10 -17.94 -18.17
C PHE A 376 -5.96 -18.98 -18.17
N TYR A 377 -4.72 -18.55 -18.44
CA TYR A 377 -3.55 -19.43 -18.43
C TYR A 377 -3.21 -19.94 -17.02
N GLU A 378 -3.56 -19.21 -15.97
CA GLU A 378 -3.40 -19.64 -14.57
C GLU A 378 -4.43 -20.72 -14.22
N LYS A 379 -5.68 -20.53 -14.67
CA LYS A 379 -6.76 -21.52 -14.49
C LYS A 379 -6.47 -22.82 -15.23
N MET A 380 -6.07 -22.73 -16.50
CA MET A 380 -5.74 -23.90 -17.33
C MET A 380 -4.52 -24.68 -16.82
N SER A 381 -3.52 -23.98 -16.27
CA SER A 381 -2.34 -24.63 -15.71
C SER A 381 -2.53 -25.18 -14.30
N GLY A 382 -3.60 -24.78 -13.59
CA GLY A 382 -3.77 -25.08 -12.17
C GLY A 382 -2.75 -24.37 -11.27
N THR A 383 -2.15 -23.26 -11.73
CA THR A 383 -1.10 -22.55 -10.97
C THR A 383 -1.57 -21.17 -10.52
N ARG A 384 -1.13 -20.72 -9.34
CA ARG A 384 -1.42 -19.36 -8.85
C ARG A 384 -0.25 -18.73 -8.11
N ASN A 385 -0.23 -17.41 -8.09
CA ASN A 385 0.69 -16.64 -7.26
C ASN A 385 0.11 -16.46 -5.85
N VAL A 386 0.91 -16.76 -4.82
CA VAL A 386 0.57 -16.64 -3.40
C VAL A 386 1.56 -15.71 -2.71
N ILE A 387 1.10 -15.06 -1.64
CA ILE A 387 1.90 -14.16 -0.82
C ILE A 387 2.77 -14.99 0.12
N THR A 388 4.08 -14.76 0.09
CA THR A 388 4.96 -15.27 1.15
C THR A 388 4.73 -14.42 2.39
N ILE A 389 4.24 -15.05 3.46
CA ILE A 389 3.93 -14.35 4.71
C ILE A 389 5.24 -13.98 5.43
N PRO A 390 5.42 -12.73 5.87
CA PRO A 390 6.54 -12.34 6.72
C PRO A 390 6.44 -13.03 8.09
N ASP A 391 7.55 -13.52 8.64
CA ASP A 391 7.57 -14.30 9.90
C ASP A 391 6.90 -13.57 11.07
N ARG A 392 7.11 -12.25 11.17
CA ARG A 392 6.47 -11.37 12.16
C ARG A 392 4.94 -11.28 12.09
N MET A 393 4.33 -11.78 11.01
CA MET A 393 2.88 -11.85 10.80
C MET A 393 2.33 -13.27 10.90
N LEU A 394 3.20 -14.27 11.05
CA LEU A 394 2.75 -15.62 11.36
C LEU A 394 2.11 -15.60 12.75
N PRO A 395 1.00 -16.35 12.95
CA PRO A 395 0.51 -16.60 14.29
C PRO A 395 1.66 -17.19 15.11
N TYR A 396 1.99 -16.59 16.25
CA TYR A 396 3.03 -17.06 17.16
C TYR A 396 2.79 -18.54 17.49
N SER A 397 3.54 -19.44 16.85
CA SER A 397 3.62 -20.83 17.26
C SER A 397 4.55 -20.86 18.47
N GLY A 398 3.98 -21.02 19.66
CA GLY A 398 4.67 -20.79 20.92
C GLY A 398 6.07 -21.39 21.02
N THR A 399 7.05 -20.53 21.28
CA THR A 399 8.21 -20.78 22.16
C THR A 399 8.73 -19.41 22.59
N VAL A 400 8.58 -19.10 23.89
CA VAL A 400 9.05 -17.84 24.49
C VAL A 400 10.57 -17.85 24.48
N ASP A 401 11.15 -17.06 23.58
CA ASP A 401 12.57 -16.72 23.64
C ASP A 401 12.73 -15.45 24.51
N LEU A 402 13.37 -15.58 25.67
CA LEU A 402 13.41 -14.57 26.75
C LEU A 402 14.37 -13.39 26.47
N MET A 403 14.65 -13.08 25.20
CA MET A 403 15.64 -12.06 24.80
C MET A 403 15.07 -10.98 23.86
N GLU A 404 13.81 -10.58 23.99
CA GLU A 404 13.31 -9.38 23.32
C GLU A 404 13.57 -8.15 24.18
N THR A 405 14.45 -7.26 23.72
CA THR A 405 14.78 -6.00 24.38
C THR A 405 13.58 -5.03 24.34
N LYS A 406 13.43 -4.21 25.39
CA LYS A 406 12.31 -3.26 25.56
C LYS A 406 12.08 -2.33 24.36
N GLU A 407 13.13 -1.98 23.61
CA GLU A 407 13.03 -1.14 22.41
C GLU A 407 12.36 -1.85 21.22
N ASP A 408 12.61 -3.15 21.02
CA ASP A 408 11.99 -3.94 19.95
C ASP A 408 10.48 -4.16 20.18
N ALA A 409 10.10 -4.35 21.44
CA ALA A 409 8.71 -4.48 21.87
C ALA A 409 7.92 -3.16 21.76
N GLU A 410 8.59 -2.00 21.81
CA GLU A 410 7.94 -0.69 21.68
C GLU A 410 7.71 -0.32 20.20
N GLU A 411 8.64 -0.70 19.32
CA GLU A 411 8.54 -0.49 17.88
C GLU A 411 7.54 -1.47 17.21
N ASN A 412 7.48 -2.72 17.67
CA ASN A 412 6.47 -3.73 17.30
C ASN A 412 5.82 -4.32 18.57
N PRO A 413 4.75 -3.73 19.12
CA PRO A 413 4.01 -4.41 20.18
C PRO A 413 3.49 -5.74 19.61
N PRO A 414 3.72 -6.89 20.27
CA PRO A 414 3.12 -8.14 19.84
C PRO A 414 1.62 -7.92 19.74
N VAL A 415 1.03 -8.29 18.60
CA VAL A 415 -0.42 -8.29 18.46
C VAL A 415 -0.91 -9.23 19.56
N ARG A 416 -1.37 -8.66 20.67
CA ARG A 416 -1.96 -9.37 21.80
C ARG A 416 -3.26 -9.98 21.28
N ARG A 417 -3.15 -11.09 20.54
CA ARG A 417 -4.23 -12.05 20.41
C ARG A 417 -4.26 -12.74 21.77
N THR A 418 -4.99 -12.15 22.70
CA THR A 418 -5.59 -12.96 23.76
C THR A 418 -6.53 -13.93 23.03
N MET A 419 -6.01 -15.09 22.63
CA MET A 419 -6.84 -16.27 22.51
C MET A 419 -7.26 -16.56 23.94
N ASP A 420 -8.45 -16.10 24.30
CA ASP A 420 -9.10 -16.58 25.50
C ASP A 420 -9.43 -18.04 25.22
N PHE A 421 -8.65 -18.95 25.79
CA PHE A 421 -8.95 -20.38 25.74
C PHE A 421 -10.10 -20.63 26.69
N GLN A 422 -11.33 -20.47 26.19
CA GLN A 422 -12.46 -21.15 26.79
C GLN A 422 -12.48 -22.58 26.26
N ASP A 423 -12.08 -23.46 27.16
CA ASP A 423 -12.30 -24.90 27.19
C ASP A 423 -11.40 -25.78 26.29
N GLY A 424 -10.66 -26.66 26.96
CA GLY A 424 -9.61 -27.52 26.40
C GLY A 424 -10.16 -28.74 25.67
N SER A 425 -10.86 -28.55 24.56
CA SER A 425 -11.29 -29.66 23.69
C SER A 425 -10.86 -29.49 22.23
N GLN A 426 -10.50 -30.64 21.67
CA GLN A 426 -9.81 -30.91 20.41
C GLN A 426 -10.22 -30.06 19.19
N LEU A 427 -9.22 -29.70 18.38
CA LEU A 427 -9.39 -29.08 17.07
C LEU A 427 -9.93 -30.12 16.06
N ILE A 428 -11.25 -30.19 15.89
CA ILE A 428 -11.88 -30.87 14.75
C ILE A 428 -11.85 -29.90 13.57
N ILE A 429 -11.01 -30.18 12.58
CA ILE A 429 -11.02 -29.49 11.29
C ILE A 429 -12.28 -29.97 10.54
N ARG A 430 -13.35 -29.17 10.54
CA ARG A 430 -14.44 -29.33 9.57
C ARG A 430 -13.95 -28.83 8.21
N THR A 431 -13.60 -29.77 7.34
CA THR A 431 -13.59 -29.58 5.88
C THR A 431 -15.03 -29.48 5.40
N ASP A 432 -15.52 -28.25 5.24
CA ASP A 432 -16.78 -28.04 4.51
C ASP A 432 -16.50 -28.08 3.00
N ALA A 433 -17.10 -29.12 2.43
CA ALA A 433 -17.38 -29.48 1.04
C ALA A 433 -16.95 -28.52 -0.09
N MET A 434 -16.27 -29.12 -1.06
CA MET A 434 -16.20 -28.62 -2.43
C MET A 434 -17.62 -28.55 -3.01
N ALA A 435 -17.97 -27.41 -3.61
CA ALA A 435 -19.14 -27.32 -4.47
C ALA A 435 -18.81 -28.01 -5.81
N GLU A 436 -19.37 -29.20 -6.03
CA GLU A 436 -19.49 -29.77 -7.37
C GLU A 436 -20.68 -29.13 -8.12
N PRO A 437 -20.59 -28.99 -9.46
CA PRO A 437 -21.66 -28.41 -10.26
C PRO A 437 -22.76 -29.43 -10.53
N GLN A 438 -24.01 -29.07 -10.27
CA GLN A 438 -25.17 -29.90 -10.63
C GLN A 438 -25.37 -29.91 -12.16
N GLU A 439 -25.29 -31.09 -12.76
CA GLU A 439 -25.87 -31.43 -14.05
C GLU A 439 -27.40 -31.47 -13.92
N GLU A 440 -28.11 -30.83 -14.85
CA GLU A 440 -29.52 -31.09 -15.12
C GLU A 440 -29.66 -32.47 -15.77
N LEU A 441 -30.52 -33.35 -15.25
CA LEU A 441 -31.38 -34.21 -16.08
C LEU A 441 -32.53 -34.88 -15.30
N SER A 442 -33.74 -34.62 -15.79
CA SER A 442 -34.97 -35.44 -15.90
C SER A 442 -35.56 -36.21 -14.70
N ALA A 443 -36.87 -35.97 -14.52
CA ALA A 443 -37.83 -36.73 -13.73
C ALA A 443 -38.00 -38.19 -14.20
N ASP A 444 -38.04 -39.12 -13.25
CA ASP A 444 -39.15 -40.07 -13.01
C ASP A 444 -38.78 -41.06 -11.88
N GLU A 445 -39.81 -41.67 -11.30
CA GLU A 445 -39.80 -42.78 -10.31
C GLU A 445 -39.75 -42.44 -8.81
N ILE A 446 -40.96 -42.42 -8.22
CA ILE A 446 -41.26 -42.71 -6.81
C ILE A 446 -41.17 -44.23 -6.60
N PRO A 447 -40.59 -44.69 -5.47
CA PRO A 447 -41.31 -45.70 -4.69
C PRO A 447 -41.40 -45.37 -3.18
N GLU A 448 -42.48 -45.86 -2.59
CA GLU A 448 -42.97 -45.70 -1.20
C GLU A 448 -41.99 -46.16 -0.09
N PRO A 449 -42.15 -45.67 1.17
CA PRO A 449 -41.33 -46.06 2.31
C PRO A 449 -41.92 -47.24 3.08
N PRO A 450 -41.11 -48.04 3.81
CA PRO A 450 -41.60 -48.76 4.97
C PRO A 450 -41.15 -48.12 6.28
N ASP A 451 -42.14 -47.95 7.16
CA ASP A 451 -42.12 -47.69 8.59
C ASP A 451 -41.02 -48.45 9.35
N VAL A 452 -40.46 -47.85 10.42
CA VAL A 452 -40.63 -48.32 11.82
C VAL A 452 -40.28 -47.18 12.81
N ALA A 453 -41.26 -46.94 13.69
CA ALA A 453 -41.30 -46.08 14.87
C ALA A 453 -40.07 -46.06 15.81
N SER A 454 -39.74 -44.89 16.36
CA SER A 454 -40.02 -44.53 17.76
C SER A 454 -39.22 -43.29 18.24
N VAL A 455 -39.95 -42.31 18.78
CA VAL A 455 -39.62 -41.28 19.81
C VAL A 455 -40.23 -39.92 19.42
N ARG A 456 -41.11 -39.44 20.31
CA ARG A 456 -42.08 -38.33 20.13
C ARG A 456 -41.47 -36.93 19.96
N PRO A 457 -42.19 -36.02 19.26
CA PRO A 457 -41.93 -34.58 19.22
C PRO A 457 -42.78 -33.84 20.28
N GLU A 458 -42.20 -33.49 21.43
CA GLU A 458 -42.89 -32.62 22.43
C GLU A 458 -42.15 -31.31 22.72
N ALA A 459 -40.91 -31.13 22.21
CA ALA A 459 -40.11 -29.94 22.49
C ALA A 459 -40.34 -28.76 21.52
N VAL A 460 -40.71 -29.05 20.27
CA VAL A 460 -40.84 -28.01 19.22
C VAL A 460 -42.21 -27.32 19.29
N ALA A 461 -43.29 -28.05 19.55
CA ALA A 461 -44.64 -27.48 19.68
C ALA A 461 -44.76 -26.50 20.88
N LYS A 462 -44.06 -26.77 22.00
CA LYS A 462 -44.07 -25.89 23.17
C LYS A 462 -43.29 -24.59 22.99
N GLN A 463 -42.38 -24.52 22.01
CA GLN A 463 -41.65 -23.28 21.69
C GLN A 463 -42.45 -22.37 20.76
N GLU A 464 -43.18 -22.93 19.81
CA GLU A 464 -44.03 -22.14 18.90
C GLU A 464 -45.28 -21.58 19.61
N GLU A 465 -45.89 -22.32 20.53
CA GLU A 465 -47.06 -21.85 21.29
C GLU A 465 -46.72 -20.71 22.25
N LYS A 466 -45.52 -20.74 22.88
CA LYS A 466 -45.05 -19.65 23.76
C LYS A 466 -44.55 -18.41 23.03
N ALA A 467 -44.14 -18.55 21.76
CA ALA A 467 -43.77 -17.40 20.94
C ALA A 467 -45.01 -16.61 20.50
N ALA A 468 -46.13 -17.29 20.25
CA ALA A 468 -47.38 -16.68 19.86
C ALA A 468 -48.07 -15.90 21.01
N GLU A 469 -47.98 -16.34 22.26
CA GLU A 469 -48.56 -15.62 23.42
C GLU A 469 -47.88 -14.26 23.67
N GLY A 470 -46.59 -14.11 23.33
CA GLY A 470 -45.85 -12.87 23.56
C GLY A 470 -46.15 -11.73 22.59
N GLU A 471 -46.82 -12.01 21.46
CA GLU A 471 -47.12 -11.00 20.42
C GLU A 471 -48.47 -10.29 20.63
N ALA A 472 -49.33 -10.80 21.52
CA ALA A 472 -50.65 -10.21 21.81
C ALA A 472 -50.70 -9.38 23.12
N MET A 473 -49.58 -9.24 23.84
CA MET A 473 -49.50 -8.56 25.15
C MET A 473 -49.12 -7.08 25.03
N ASP A 474 -49.67 -6.25 25.92
CA ASP A 474 -49.28 -4.85 26.04
C ASP A 474 -47.81 -4.73 26.49
N THR A 475 -47.21 -3.58 26.15
CA THR A 475 -45.76 -3.34 26.22
C THR A 475 -45.19 -3.56 27.62
N GLU A 476 -45.97 -3.27 28.67
CA GLU A 476 -45.54 -3.43 30.06
C GLU A 476 -45.54 -4.90 30.50
N GLU A 477 -46.58 -5.66 30.14
CA GLU A 477 -46.67 -7.11 30.40
C GLU A 477 -45.58 -7.90 29.66
N ARG A 478 -45.22 -7.46 28.44
CA ARG A 478 -44.18 -8.09 27.64
C ARG A 478 -42.79 -7.95 28.25
N VAL A 479 -42.50 -6.80 28.88
CA VAL A 479 -41.24 -6.58 29.60
C VAL A 479 -41.17 -7.45 30.85
N GLU A 480 -42.28 -7.57 31.58
CA GLU A 480 -42.34 -8.38 32.81
C GLU A 480 -42.20 -9.89 32.50
N TRP A 481 -42.78 -10.34 31.38
CA TRP A 481 -42.62 -11.71 30.88
C TRP A 481 -41.18 -12.03 30.47
N GLU A 482 -40.52 -11.13 29.71
CA GLU A 482 -39.10 -11.29 29.31
C GLU A 482 -38.18 -11.30 30.54
N LEU A 483 -38.41 -10.42 31.53
CA LEU A 483 -37.65 -10.41 32.78
C LEU A 483 -37.81 -11.71 33.57
N THR A 484 -39.02 -12.27 33.60
CA THR A 484 -39.29 -13.54 34.30
C THR A 484 -38.63 -14.71 33.59
N ARG A 485 -38.68 -14.73 32.24
CA ARG A 485 -37.98 -15.73 31.40
C ARG A 485 -36.47 -15.68 31.60
N LEU A 486 -35.88 -14.50 31.61
CA LEU A 486 -34.43 -14.32 31.80
C LEU A 486 -33.99 -14.73 33.21
N ARG A 487 -34.78 -14.42 34.24
CA ARG A 487 -34.52 -14.88 35.62
C ARG A 487 -34.57 -16.41 35.74
N ALA A 488 -35.54 -17.06 35.09
CA ALA A 488 -35.63 -18.51 35.09
C ALA A 488 -34.39 -19.15 34.42
N LYS A 489 -33.95 -18.59 33.29
CA LYS A 489 -32.77 -19.05 32.56
C LYS A 489 -31.48 -18.87 33.37
N LEU A 490 -31.36 -17.73 34.06
CA LEU A 490 -30.20 -17.44 34.91
C LEU A 490 -30.12 -18.36 36.15
N ASN A 491 -31.27 -18.79 36.68
CA ASN A 491 -31.32 -19.75 37.78
C ASN A 491 -30.98 -21.18 37.31
N GLN A 492 -31.31 -21.54 36.07
CA GLN A 492 -30.96 -22.82 35.47
C GLN A 492 -29.44 -22.91 35.20
N ASP A 493 -28.83 -21.84 34.68
CA ASP A 493 -27.37 -21.74 34.51
C ASP A 493 -26.59 -21.74 35.84
N ARG A 494 -27.28 -21.47 36.97
CA ARG A 494 -26.70 -21.49 38.32
C ARG A 494 -26.82 -22.84 39.02
N SER A 495 -27.71 -23.73 38.58
CA SER A 495 -27.79 -25.11 39.09
C SER A 495 -26.86 -26.08 38.35
N ASP A 496 -26.42 -25.71 37.15
CA ASP A 496 -25.54 -26.52 36.29
C ASP A 496 -24.03 -26.18 36.48
N LYS A 497 -23.70 -25.38 37.50
CA LYS A 497 -22.34 -25.12 38.02
C LYS A 497 -22.26 -25.55 39.48
#